data_AF-A0A963ECD7-F1
#
_entry.id   AF-A0A963ECD7-F1
#
_cell.length_a   1.000
_cell.length_b   1.000
_cell.length_c   1.000
_cell.angle_alpha   90.00
_cell.angle_beta   90.00
_cell.angle_gamma   90.00
#
_symmetry.space_group_name_H-M   'P 1'
#
loop_
_entity.id
_entity.type
_entity.pdbx_description
1 polymer ?
#
loop_
_entity_poly.entity_id
_entity_poly.type
_entity_poly.pdbx_seq_one_letter_code
_entity_poly.pdbx_strand_id
1 'polypeptide(L)'
;MINWKALSAGIAVVIVLGLIMQLAFTSVIVRQMELNRNYPDYSGVINTLPYLVGFGGYFVVMVAGGFVTASIALNRVVLNASIVGVATAGLSLWFSISKGEINLMSLIFFALGVVFCIAGALFWRMRRSSS
;
A
#
# COMPACT_ATOMS: atom_id res chain seq x y z
N MET A 1 24.81 -7.14 -0.14
CA MET A 1 24.34 -7.68 -1.43
C MET A 1 22.82 -7.61 -1.46
N ILE A 2 22.22 -7.40 -2.63
CA ILE A 2 20.76 -7.44 -2.79
C ILE A 2 20.31 -8.88 -2.54
N ASN A 3 19.32 -9.08 -1.67
CA ASN A 3 18.82 -10.42 -1.36
C ASN A 3 17.56 -10.67 -2.19
N TRP A 4 17.72 -11.43 -3.28
CA TRP A 4 16.64 -11.69 -4.25
C TRP A 4 15.42 -12.37 -3.59
N LYS A 5 15.65 -13.19 -2.56
CA LYS A 5 14.58 -13.84 -1.78
C LYS A 5 13.76 -12.82 -0.97
N ALA A 6 14.40 -11.78 -0.45
CA ALA A 6 13.72 -10.74 0.31
C ALA A 6 12.87 -9.85 -0.60
N LEU A 7 13.38 -9.54 -1.80
CA LEU A 7 12.65 -8.80 -2.83
C LEU A 7 11.40 -9.54 -3.30
N SER A 8 11.55 -10.81 -3.69
CA SER A 8 10.41 -11.59 -4.19
C SER A 8 9.34 -11.78 -3.11
N ALA A 9 9.75 -12.06 -1.86
CA ALA A 9 8.82 -12.18 -0.74
C ALA A 9 8.11 -10.86 -0.43
N GLY A 10 8.84 -9.73 -0.44
CA GLY A 10 8.27 -8.41 -0.24
C GLY A 10 7.22 -8.05 -1.28
N ILE A 11 7.55 -8.23 -2.56
CA ILE A 11 6.63 -7.99 -3.68
C ILE A 11 5.41 -8.90 -3.58
N ALA A 12 5.60 -10.21 -3.33
CA ALA A 12 4.51 -11.15 -3.19
C ALA A 12 3.55 -10.76 -2.06
N VAL A 13 4.07 -10.34 -0.90
CA VAL A 13 3.26 -9.88 0.23
C VAL A 13 2.47 -8.61 -0.14
N VAL A 14 3.10 -7.63 -0.78
CA VAL A 14 2.40 -6.41 -1.21
C VAL A 14 1.29 -6.73 -2.19
N ILE A 15 1.53 -7.64 -3.15
CA ILE A 15 0.51 -8.07 -4.11
C ILE A 15 -0.65 -8.78 -3.40
N VAL A 16 -0.36 -9.77 -2.55
CA VAL A 16 -1.41 -10.54 -1.85
C VAL A 16 -2.24 -9.64 -0.94
N LEU A 17 -1.59 -8.82 -0.11
CA LEU A 17 -2.30 -7.88 0.78
C LEU A 17 -3.02 -6.79 -0.02
N GLY A 18 -2.44 -6.33 -1.13
CA GLY A 18 -3.07 -5.38 -2.04
C GLY A 18 -4.35 -5.93 -2.66
N LEU A 19 -4.36 -7.19 -3.09
CA LEU A 19 -5.56 -7.85 -3.61
C LEU A 19 -6.64 -8.03 -2.54
N ILE A 20 -6.26 -8.43 -1.33
CA ILE A 20 -7.18 -8.53 -0.18
C ILE A 20 -7.79 -7.15 0.12
N MET A 21 -6.97 -6.11 0.14
CA MET A 21 -7.41 -4.73 0.36
C MET A 21 -8.35 -4.28 -0.77
N GLN A 22 -8.05 -4.61 -2.02
CA GLN A 22 -8.89 -4.25 -3.17
C GLN A 22 -10.28 -4.93 -3.10
N LEU A 23 -10.34 -6.19 -2.65
CA LEU A 23 -11.59 -6.90 -2.36
C LEU A 23 -12.40 -6.22 -1.25
N ALA A 24 -11.74 -5.85 -0.14
CA ALA A 24 -12.36 -5.14 0.96
C ALA A 24 -12.89 -3.76 0.52
N PHE A 25 -12.08 -3.01 -0.23
CA PHE A 25 -12.43 -1.69 -0.76
C PHE A 25 -13.66 -1.76 -1.68
N THR A 26 -13.70 -2.74 -2.60
CA THR A 26 -14.85 -2.95 -3.48
C THR A 26 -16.11 -3.27 -2.68
N SER A 27 -16.00 -4.08 -1.63
CA SER A 27 -17.13 -4.40 -0.73
C SER A 27 -17.66 -3.16 0.01
N VAL A 28 -16.76 -2.24 0.41
CA VAL A 28 -17.15 -0.96 1.03
C VAL A 28 -17.86 -0.06 0.04
N ILE A 29 -17.37 0.06 -1.20
CA ILE A 29 -18.04 0.86 -2.24
C ILE A 29 -19.45 0.35 -2.52
N VAL A 30 -19.64 -0.97 -2.64
CA VAL A 30 -20.98 -1.56 -2.87
C VAL A 30 -21.94 -1.19 -1.74
N ARG A 31 -21.51 -1.32 -0.47
CA ARG A 31 -22.32 -0.91 0.68
C ARG A 31 -22.58 0.59 0.71
N GLN A 32 -21.59 1.40 0.36
CA GLN A 32 -21.72 2.85 0.29
C GLN A 32 -22.81 3.26 -0.72
N MET A 33 -22.85 2.63 -1.89
CA MET A 33 -23.89 2.89 -2.90
C MET A 33 -25.29 2.59 -2.36
N GLU A 34 -25.44 1.51 -1.61
CA GLU A 34 -26.69 1.14 -0.96
C GLU A 34 -27.07 2.14 0.15
N LEU A 35 -26.13 2.53 1.00
CA LEU A 35 -26.37 3.54 2.04
C LEU A 35 -26.75 4.91 1.45
N ASN A 36 -26.07 5.36 0.40
CA ASN A 36 -26.38 6.63 -0.26
C ASN A 36 -27.79 6.63 -0.87
N ARG A 37 -28.25 5.47 -1.36
CA ARG A 37 -29.62 5.33 -1.88
C ARG A 37 -30.67 5.42 -0.78
N ASN A 38 -30.36 4.89 0.41
CA ASN A 38 -31.30 4.84 1.53
C ASN A 38 -31.26 6.10 2.42
N TYR A 39 -30.14 6.83 2.44
CA TYR A 39 -29.91 8.00 3.30
C TYR A 39 -29.18 9.13 2.54
N PRO A 40 -29.87 9.82 1.62
CA PRO A 40 -29.25 10.85 0.77
C PRO A 40 -28.71 12.05 1.57
N ASP A 41 -29.32 12.37 2.71
CA ASP A 41 -28.92 13.50 3.58
C ASP A 41 -27.51 13.32 4.18
N TYR A 42 -27.02 12.09 4.28
CA TYR A 42 -25.68 11.77 4.84
C TYR A 42 -24.62 11.51 3.77
N SER A 43 -24.93 11.80 2.51
CA SER A 43 -24.09 11.47 1.36
C SER A 43 -22.66 12.01 1.47
N GLY A 44 -22.45 13.20 2.05
CA GLY A 44 -21.11 13.75 2.27
C GLY A 44 -20.22 12.87 3.15
N VAL A 45 -20.75 12.36 4.26
CA VAL A 45 -20.01 11.48 5.19
C VAL A 45 -19.80 10.10 4.57
N ILE A 46 -20.86 9.57 3.95
CA ILE A 46 -20.82 8.26 3.28
C ILE A 46 -19.78 8.25 2.16
N ASN A 47 -19.64 9.35 1.42
CA ASN A 47 -18.64 9.49 0.36
C ASN A 47 -17.20 9.58 0.85
N THR A 48 -16.96 9.86 2.13
CA THR A 48 -15.61 9.95 2.70
C THR A 48 -15.06 8.59 3.13
N LEU A 49 -15.95 7.63 3.44
CA LEU A 49 -15.57 6.29 3.92
C LEU A 49 -14.61 5.53 2.98
N PRO A 50 -14.83 5.48 1.65
CA PRO A 50 -13.90 4.79 0.75
C PRO A 50 -12.52 5.41 0.77
N TYR A 51 -12.39 6.73 0.83
CA TYR A 51 -11.08 7.39 0.87
C TYR A 51 -10.30 7.01 2.13
N LEU A 52 -10.97 6.95 3.28
CA LEU A 52 -10.36 6.49 4.53
C LEU A 52 -9.91 5.02 4.45
N VAL A 53 -10.76 4.14 3.93
CA VAL A 53 -10.44 2.71 3.79
C VAL A 53 -9.34 2.48 2.77
N GLY A 54 -9.39 3.16 1.62
CA GLY A 54 -8.40 3.06 0.57
C GLY A 54 -7.04 3.59 1.02
N PHE A 55 -7.00 4.77 1.65
CA PHE A 55 -5.75 5.36 2.15
C PHE A 55 -5.17 4.54 3.31
N GLY A 56 -6.01 4.20 4.30
CA GLY A 56 -5.59 3.39 5.45
C GLY A 56 -5.15 1.99 5.06
N GLY A 57 -5.89 1.34 4.17
CA GLY A 57 -5.54 0.03 3.62
C GLY A 57 -4.22 0.06 2.85
N TYR A 58 -4.02 1.08 2.00
CA TYR A 58 -2.78 1.24 1.25
C TYR A 58 -1.56 1.42 2.16
N PHE A 59 -1.72 2.24 3.22
CA PHE A 59 -0.69 2.41 4.25
C PHE A 59 -0.30 1.07 4.89
N VAL A 60 -1.28 0.29 5.36
CA VAL A 60 -1.04 -1.01 6.00
C VAL A 60 -0.33 -1.98 5.07
N VAL A 61 -0.76 -2.06 3.81
CA VAL A 61 -0.16 -2.94 2.78
C VAL A 61 1.31 -2.59 2.57
N MET A 62 1.63 -1.30 2.37
CA MET A 62 2.99 -0.85 2.11
C MET A 62 3.92 -1.03 3.31
N VAL A 63 3.45 -0.70 4.52
CA VAL A 63 4.21 -0.92 5.76
C VAL A 63 4.47 -2.42 5.98
N ALA A 64 3.47 -3.27 5.80
CA ALA A 64 3.62 -4.72 5.95
C ALA A 64 4.60 -5.30 4.92
N GLY A 65 4.53 -4.87 3.66
CA GLY A 65 5.47 -5.25 2.63
C GLY A 65 6.93 -4.88 2.97
N GLY A 66 7.14 -3.65 3.44
CA GLY A 66 8.45 -3.18 3.92
C GLY A 66 8.96 -3.97 5.12
N PHE A 67 8.10 -4.26 6.08
CA PHE A 67 8.43 -5.05 7.27
C PHE A 67 8.85 -6.48 6.93
N VAL A 68 8.10 -7.16 6.05
CA VAL A 68 8.45 -8.54 5.64
C VAL A 68 9.74 -8.55 4.83
N THR A 69 9.91 -7.62 3.89
CA THR A 69 11.16 -7.46 3.13
C THR A 69 12.34 -7.31 4.07
N ALA A 70 12.19 -6.48 5.11
CA ALA A 70 13.21 -6.24 6.10
C ALA A 70 13.57 -7.50 6.92
N SER A 71 12.56 -8.27 7.32
CA SER A 71 12.74 -9.50 8.09
C SER A 71 13.59 -10.56 7.37
N ILE A 72 13.50 -10.63 6.04
CA ILE A 72 14.21 -11.63 5.24
C ILE A 72 15.56 -11.11 4.74
N ALA A 73 15.67 -9.80 4.44
CA ALA A 73 16.89 -9.22 3.90
C ALA A 73 18.08 -9.33 4.88
N LEU A 74 17.83 -9.14 6.19
CA LEU A 74 18.79 -9.07 7.31
C LEU A 74 19.89 -7.99 7.16
N ASN A 75 20.38 -7.71 5.94
CA ASN A 75 21.38 -6.73 5.56
C ASN A 75 20.84 -5.78 4.47
N ARG A 76 21.29 -4.51 4.50
CA ARG A 76 20.86 -3.44 3.56
C ARG A 76 19.33 -3.32 3.45
N VAL A 77 18.67 -3.39 4.60
CA VAL A 77 17.22 -3.41 4.79
C VAL A 77 16.50 -2.29 4.02
N VAL A 78 16.98 -1.06 4.17
CA VAL A 78 16.39 0.14 3.54
C VAL A 78 16.45 0.09 2.02
N LEU A 79 17.55 -0.43 1.47
CA LEU A 79 17.75 -0.52 0.01
C LEU A 79 16.84 -1.57 -0.62
N ASN A 80 16.70 -2.74 0.00
CA ASN A 80 15.76 -3.76 -0.50
C ASN A 80 14.31 -3.27 -0.39
N ALA A 81 13.94 -2.60 0.71
CA ALA A 81 12.59 -2.05 0.89
C ALA A 81 12.28 -0.92 -0.10
N SER A 82 13.24 -0.04 -0.41
CA SER A 82 13.03 1.02 -1.40
C SER A 82 12.81 0.44 -2.80
N ILE A 83 13.54 -0.61 -3.19
CA ILE A 83 13.31 -1.29 -4.48
C ILE A 83 11.92 -1.93 -4.51
N VAL A 84 11.50 -2.64 -3.45
CA VAL A 84 10.15 -3.22 -3.37
C VAL A 84 9.08 -2.13 -3.46
N GLY A 85 9.24 -1.03 -2.72
CA GLY A 85 8.32 0.10 -2.74
C GLY A 85 8.21 0.74 -4.12
N VAL A 86 9.34 1.02 -4.78
CA VAL A 86 9.36 1.59 -6.13
C VAL A 86 8.77 0.63 -7.17
N ALA A 87 9.09 -0.66 -7.09
CA ALA A 87 8.55 -1.66 -8.02
C ALA A 87 7.02 -1.79 -7.89
N THR A 88 6.52 -1.88 -6.66
CA THR A 88 5.09 -2.09 -6.40
C THR A 88 4.28 -0.81 -6.62
N ALA A 89 4.71 0.32 -6.08
CA ALA A 89 4.06 1.61 -6.32
C ALA A 89 4.17 2.02 -7.80
N GLY A 90 5.30 1.71 -8.44
CA GLY A 90 5.53 1.97 -9.87
C GLY A 90 4.59 1.16 -10.75
N LEU A 91 4.34 -0.12 -10.42
CA LEU A 91 3.32 -0.92 -11.09
C LEU A 91 1.93 -0.31 -10.93
N SER A 92 1.57 0.14 -9.72
CA SER A 92 0.29 0.83 -9.51
C SER A 92 0.18 2.12 -10.36
N LEU A 93 1.24 2.93 -10.39
CA LEU A 93 1.28 4.15 -11.20
C LEU A 93 1.18 3.86 -12.69
N TRP A 94 1.86 2.80 -13.16
CA TRP A 94 1.79 2.35 -14.55
C TRP A 94 0.36 1.96 -14.95
N PHE A 95 -0.37 1.24 -14.09
CA PHE A 95 -1.77 0.92 -14.34
C PHE A 95 -2.65 2.16 -14.41
N SER A 96 -2.42 3.17 -13.57
CA SER A 96 -3.13 4.44 -13.64
C SER A 96 -2.84 5.22 -14.93
N ILE A 97 -1.56 5.28 -15.35
CA ILE A 97 -1.15 5.95 -16.61
C ILE A 97 -1.77 5.25 -17.81
N SER A 98 -1.77 3.92 -17.83
CA SER A 98 -2.32 3.12 -18.94
C SER A 98 -3.83 3.31 -19.14
N LYS A 99 -4.54 3.77 -18.10
CA LYS A 99 -5.97 4.11 -18.16
C LYS A 99 -6.22 5.58 -18.51
N GLY A 100 -5.18 6.38 -18.77
CA GLY A 100 -5.29 7.80 -19.12
C GLY A 100 -5.59 8.74 -17.95
N GLU A 101 -5.61 8.22 -16.72
CA GLU A 101 -5.95 8.98 -15.51
C GLU A 101 -4.67 9.40 -14.77
N ILE A 102 -3.81 10.19 -15.44
CA ILE A 102 -2.68 10.84 -14.74
C ILE A 102 -3.25 11.95 -13.86
N ASN A 103 -3.63 11.55 -12.66
CA ASN A 103 -4.12 12.45 -11.62
C ASN A 103 -2.99 12.75 -10.63
N LEU A 104 -2.92 13.99 -10.14
CA LEU A 104 -1.96 14.41 -9.09
C LEU A 104 -1.97 13.44 -7.90
N MET A 105 -3.15 12.91 -7.58
CA MET A 105 -3.35 11.91 -6.53
C MET A 105 -2.51 10.65 -6.75
N SER A 106 -2.44 10.12 -7.97
CA SER A 106 -1.66 8.92 -8.28
C SER A 106 -0.16 9.11 -8.00
N LEU A 107 0.35 10.31 -8.27
CA LEU A 107 1.74 10.66 -7.97
C LEU A 107 1.99 10.77 -6.45
N ILE A 108 1.03 11.35 -5.71
CA ILE A 108 1.09 11.43 -4.24
C ILE A 108 1.08 10.02 -3.64
N PHE A 109 0.19 9.13 -4.11
CA PHE A 109 0.15 7.74 -3.67
C PHE A 109 1.47 7.02 -3.96
N PHE A 110 2.08 7.24 -5.13
CA PHE A 110 3.38 6.68 -5.45
C PHE A 110 4.46 7.10 -4.45
N ALA A 111 4.59 8.41 -4.19
CA ALA A 111 5.58 8.94 -3.26
C ALA A 111 5.34 8.41 -1.83
N LEU A 112 4.09 8.43 -1.37
CA LEU A 112 3.71 7.92 -0.06
C LEU A 112 3.96 6.42 0.08
N GLY A 113 3.68 5.62 -0.96
CA GLY A 113 3.90 4.18 -0.95
C GLY A 113 5.36 3.81 -0.72
N VAL A 114 6.28 4.51 -1.39
CA VAL A 114 7.72 4.32 -1.18
C VAL A 114 8.12 4.71 0.26
N VAL A 115 7.65 5.85 0.75
CA VAL A 115 7.94 6.32 2.12
C VAL A 115 7.41 5.33 3.18
N PHE A 116 6.19 4.83 3.03
CA PHE A 116 5.58 3.88 3.96
C PHE A 116 6.26 2.51 3.92
N CYS A 117 6.68 2.05 2.74
CA CYS A 117 7.46 0.83 2.62
C CYS A 117 8.82 0.95 3.35
N ILE A 118 9.49 2.09 3.20
CA ILE A 118 10.73 2.38 3.95
C ILE A 118 10.45 2.45 5.45
N ALA A 119 9.35 3.10 5.87
CA ALA A 119 8.97 3.20 7.28
C ALA A 119 8.75 1.82 7.92
N GLY A 120 8.07 0.89 7.24
CA GLY A 120 7.90 -0.48 7.71
C GLY A 120 9.22 -1.24 7.87
N ALA A 121 10.16 -1.01 6.94
CA ALA A 121 11.50 -1.57 7.02
C ALA A 121 12.35 -0.98 8.17
N LEU A 122 12.21 0.32 8.43
CA LEU A 122 12.86 0.99 9.56
C LEU A 122 12.29 0.52 10.90
N PHE A 123 10.97 0.34 11.00
CA PHE A 123 10.32 -0.18 12.20
C PHE A 123 10.85 -1.56 12.59
N TRP A 124 11.03 -2.45 11.61
CA TRP A 124 11.67 -3.74 11.84
C TRP A 124 13.12 -3.62 12.33
N ARG A 125 13.90 -2.71 11.71
CA ARG A 125 15.30 -2.48 12.10
C ARG A 125 15.42 -1.97 13.54
N MET A 126 14.56 -1.05 13.96
CA MET A 126 14.53 -0.54 15.34
C MET A 126 14.21 -1.68 16.32
N ARG A 127 13.19 -2.50 16.02
CA ARG A 127 12.82 -3.65 16.86
C ARG A 127 13.97 -4.63 17.05
N ARG A 128 14.80 -4.85 16.01
CA ARG A 128 15.97 -5.72 16.11
C ARG A 128 17.13 -5.13 16.91
N SER A 129 17.25 -3.79 16.97
CA SER A 129 18.32 -3.13 17.74
C SER A 129 18.07 -3.12 19.24
N SER A 130 16.83 -3.36 19.69
CA SER A 130 16.44 -3.43 21.10
C SER A 130 16.38 -4.85 21.67
N SER A 131 16.75 -5.87 20.89
CA SER A 131 16.80 -7.28 21.29
C SER A 131 18.21 -7.81 21.17
#